data_AF-A0A5U4X8I5-F1
#
_entry.id   AF-A0A5U4X8I5-F1
#
_cell.length_a   1.000
_cell.length_b   1.000
_cell.length_c   1.000
_cell.angle_alpha   90.00
_cell.angle_beta   90.00
_cell.angle_gamma   90.00
#
_symmetry.space_group_name_H-M   'P 1'
#
loop_
_entity.id
_entity.type
_entity.pdbx_description
1 polymer ?
#
loop_
_entity_poly.entity_id
_entity_poly.type
_entity_poly.pdbx_seq_one_letter_code
_entity_poly.pdbx_strand_id
1 'polypeptide(L)' 'EGTTADLIFSIPFLISYLSEFMTLQPGDMIATGTPKGLSDVVPGDEVVVEVEGVGRLVNRIVSEESAK' A
#
# COMPACT_ATOMS: atom_id res chain seq x y z
N GLU A 1 -4.64 11.59 2.81
CA GLU A 1 -4.37 12.07 1.45
C GLU A 1 -2.87 12.28 1.26
N GLY A 2 -2.39 12.15 0.02
CA GLY A 2 -0.99 12.39 -0.34
C GLY A 2 -0.79 12.20 -1.84
N THR A 3 0.38 12.56 -2.33
CA THR A 3 0.78 12.38 -3.74
C THR A 3 2.04 11.54 -3.85
N THR A 4 2.16 10.73 -4.90
CA THR A 4 3.38 9.96 -5.18
C THR A 4 4.57 10.86 -5.54
N ALA A 5 4.34 12.16 -5.78
CA ALA A 5 5.41 13.15 -5.91
C ALA A 5 6.22 13.33 -4.61
N ASP A 6 5.65 12.98 -3.45
CA ASP A 6 6.31 13.07 -2.15
C ASP A 6 7.11 11.81 -1.78
N LEU A 7 7.22 10.82 -2.68
CA LEU A 7 8.04 9.63 -2.45
C LEU A 7 9.51 10.04 -2.21
N ILE A 8 10.04 9.71 -1.03
CA ILE A 8 11.45 9.94 -0.69
C ILE A 8 12.38 9.19 -1.65
N PHE A 9 11.99 7.96 -2.02
CA PHE A 9 12.69 7.12 -2.99
C PHE A 9 11.77 6.84 -4.18
N SER A 10 12.23 7.17 -5.38
CA SER A 10 11.45 6.98 -6.60
C SER A 10 11.32 5.49 -6.97
N ILE A 11 10.32 5.15 -7.78
CA ILE A 11 10.11 3.76 -8.26
C ILE A 11 11.36 3.21 -8.98
N PRO A 12 12.02 3.92 -9.92
CA PRO A 12 13.25 3.43 -10.54
C PRO A 12 14.39 3.20 -9.53
N PHE A 13 14.50 4.06 -8.50
CA PHE A 13 15.50 3.89 -7.45
C PHE A 13 15.25 2.61 -6.65
N LEU A 14 13.99 2.36 -6.23
CA LEU A 14 13.63 1.16 -5.47
C LEU A 14 13.90 -0.13 -6.26
N ILE A 15 13.55 -0.16 -7.55
CA ILE A 15 13.82 -1.31 -8.43
C ILE A 15 15.33 -1.55 -8.52
N SER A 16 16.11 -0.50 -8.80
CA SER A 16 17.57 -0.58 -8.90
C SER A 16 18.19 -1.09 -7.60
N TYR A 17 17.82 -0.48 -6.48
CA TYR A 17 18.35 -0.80 -5.15
C TYR A 17 18.14 -2.27 -4.78
N LEU A 18 16.91 -2.78 -4.93
CA LEU A 18 16.61 -4.17 -4.61
C LEU A 18 17.32 -5.14 -5.57
N SER A 19 17.37 -4.78 -6.87
CA SER A 19 18.00 -5.62 -7.89
C SER A 19 19.52 -5.74 -7.77
N GLU A 20 20.16 -4.87 -6.98
CA GLU A 20 21.62 -4.90 -6.73
C GLU A 20 22.04 -6.14 -5.92
N PHE A 21 21.18 -6.60 -5.01
CA PHE A 21 21.52 -7.69 -4.07
C PHE A 21 20.56 -8.88 -4.11
N MET A 22 19.43 -8.81 -4.83
CA MET A 22 18.56 -9.95 -5.09
C MET A 22 17.90 -9.86 -6.47
N THR A 23 17.57 -10.99 -7.09
CA THR A 23 16.88 -10.99 -8.40
C THR A 23 15.37 -10.80 -8.21
N LEU A 24 14.83 -9.70 -8.73
CA LEU A 24 13.38 -9.49 -8.84
C LEU A 24 12.79 -10.37 -9.95
N GLN A 25 11.68 -11.05 -9.66
CA GLN A 25 10.98 -11.95 -10.58
C GLN A 25 9.68 -11.33 -11.12
N PRO A 26 9.20 -11.78 -12.30
CA PRO A 26 7.87 -11.43 -12.76
C PRO A 26 6.80 -11.81 -11.73
N GLY A 27 5.96 -10.83 -11.37
CA GLY A 27 4.92 -10.99 -10.35
C GLY A 27 5.31 -10.48 -8.96
N ASP A 28 6.58 -10.13 -8.74
CA ASP A 28 7.00 -9.47 -7.50
C ASP A 28 6.35 -8.09 -7.36
N MET A 29 5.94 -7.76 -6.14
CA MET A 29 5.24 -6.51 -5.82
C MET A 29 6.03 -5.68 -4.80
N ILE A 30 6.08 -4.37 -5.03
CA ILE A 30 6.72 -3.40 -4.12
C ILE A 30 5.66 -2.42 -3.63
N ALA A 31 5.32 -2.48 -2.35
CA ALA A 31 4.51 -1.45 -1.70
C ALA A 31 5.41 -0.24 -1.36
N THR A 32 5.23 0.88 -2.05
CA THR A 32 6.17 2.02 -2.02
C THR A 32 6.05 2.91 -0.77
N GLY A 33 5.19 2.54 0.17
CA GLY A 33 4.94 3.27 1.41
C GLY A 33 3.57 3.97 1.44
N THR A 34 3.35 4.78 2.47
CA THR A 34 2.12 5.52 2.71
C THR A 34 2.45 6.96 3.11
N PRO A 35 1.64 7.96 2.73
CA PRO A 35 1.75 9.30 3.28
C PRO A 35 1.39 9.33 4.78
N LYS A 36 1.50 10.50 5.40
CA LYS A 36 1.02 10.76 6.75
C LYS A 36 -0.52 10.62 6.83
N GLY A 37 -1.04 10.55 8.06
CA GLY A 37 -2.48 10.52 8.32
C GLY A 37 -3.01 9.14 8.72
N LEU A 38 -2.22 8.40 9.51
CA LEU A 38 -2.67 7.14 10.10
C LEU A 38 -3.66 7.41 11.24
N SER A 39 -4.68 6.57 11.35
CA SER A 39 -5.66 6.54 12.42
C SER A 39 -6.03 5.09 12.74
N ASP A 40 -6.59 4.88 13.92
CA ASP A 40 -7.10 3.56 14.31
C ASP A 40 -8.39 3.21 13.54
N VAL A 41 -8.65 1.92 13.36
CA VAL A 41 -9.88 1.38 12.73
C VAL A 41 -10.40 0.21 13.54
N VAL A 42 -11.72 0.06 13.62
CA VAL A 42 -12.38 -0.92 14.50
C VAL A 42 -13.32 -1.84 13.72
N PRO A 43 -13.69 -3.02 14.27
CA PRO A 43 -14.68 -3.89 13.66
C PRO A 43 -15.99 -3.15 13.32
N GLY A 44 -16.47 -3.35 12.09
CA GLY A 44 -17.61 -2.64 11.52
C GLY A 44 -17.22 -1.52 10.54
N ASP A 45 -15.97 -1.06 10.57
CA ASP A 45 -15.51 0.00 9.67
C ASP A 45 -15.36 -0.48 8.23
N GLU A 46 -15.72 0.38 7.28
CA GLU A 46 -15.38 0.23 5.86
C GLU A 46 -14.20 1.15 5.53
N VAL A 47 -13.05 0.54 5.19
CA VAL A 47 -11.82 1.24 4.83
C VAL A 47 -11.68 1.25 3.32
N VAL A 48 -11.62 2.45 2.76
CA VAL A 48 -11.46 2.67 1.32
C VAL A 48 -10.08 3.28 1.07
N VAL A 49 -9.32 2.69 0.16
CA VAL A 49 -8.07 3.27 -0.35
C VAL A 49 -8.18 3.47 -1.86
N GLU A 50 -7.66 4.57 -2.36
CA GLU A 50 -7.77 4.94 -3.77
C GLU A 50 -6.48 5.59 -4.26
N VAL A 51 -6.06 5.21 -5.47
CA VAL A 51 -4.94 5.78 -6.18
C VAL A 51 -5.45 6.27 -7.53
N GLU A 52 -5.32 7.57 -7.78
CA GLU A 52 -5.80 8.22 -9.00
C GLU A 52 -5.26 7.53 -10.26
N GLY A 53 -6.15 7.21 -11.19
CA GLY A 53 -5.80 6.57 -12.46
C GLY A 53 -5.42 5.07 -12.36
N VAL A 54 -5.31 4.50 -11.16
CA VAL A 54 -4.97 3.09 -10.95
C VAL A 54 -6.18 2.30 -10.44
N GLY A 55 -6.84 2.77 -9.39
CA GLY A 55 -8.05 2.10 -8.89
C GLY A 55 -8.42 2.43 -7.45
N ARG A 56 -9.56 1.87 -7.06
CA ARG A 56 -10.17 2.01 -5.73
C ARG A 56 -10.39 0.64 -5.12
N LEU A 57 -9.94 0.46 -3.88
CA LEU A 57 -10.04 -0.77 -3.10
C LEU A 57 -10.87 -0.51 -1.84
N VAL A 58 -11.84 -1.38 -1.58
CA VAL A 58 -12.71 -1.33 -0.41
C VAL A 58 -12.45 -2.57 0.44
N ASN A 59 -12.27 -2.36 1.74
CA ASN A 59 -12.09 -3.41 2.73
C ASN A 59 -13.03 -3.18 3.92
N ARG A 60 -13.47 -4.25 4.58
CA ARG A 60 -14.29 -4.16 5.79
C ARG A 60 -13.58 -4.81 6.97
N ILE A 61 -13.50 -4.08 8.08
CA ILE A 61 -12.88 -4.57 9.30
C ILE A 61 -13.90 -5.40 10.07
N VAL A 62 -13.48 -6.57 10.54
CA VAL A 62 -14.31 -7.51 11.29
C VAL A 62 -13.57 -7.96 12.55
N SER A 63 -14.31 -8.35 13.58
CA SER A 63 -13.73 -8.98 14.77
C SER A 63 -13.34 -10.43 14.45
N GLU A 64 -12.45 -11.01 15.25
CA GLU A 64 -12.10 -12.43 15.12
C GLU A 64 -13.33 -13.34 15.14
N GLU A 65 -14.31 -13.06 16.00
CA GLU A 65 -15.55 -13.84 16.09
C GLU A 65 -16.39 -13.75 14.81
N SER A 66 -16.42 -12.60 14.14
CA SER A 66 -17.15 -12.42 12.88
C SER A 66 -16.44 -13.05 11.68
N ALA A 67 -15.15 -13.38 11.80
CA ALA A 67 -14.31 -13.95 10.75
C ALA A 67 -14.21 -15.49 10.81
N LYS A 68 -14.69 -16.11 11.90
CA LYS A 68 -14.80 -17.57 12.02
C LYS A 68 -15.89 -18.11 11.12
#